data_AF-A0A101N4P7-F1
#
_entry.id   AF-A0A101N4P7-F1
#
_cell.length_a   1.000
_cell.length_b   1.000
_cell.length_c   1.000
_cell.angle_alpha   90.00
_cell.angle_beta   90.00
_cell.angle_gamma   90.00
#
_symmetry.space_group_name_H-M   'P 1'
#
loop_
_entity.id
_entity.type
_entity.pdbx_description
1 polymer ?
#
loop_
_entity_poly.entity_id
_entity_poly.type
_entity_poly.pdbx_seq_one_letter_code
_entity_poly.pdbx_strand_id
1 'polypeptide(L)' 'MPGTRYHFLRAFKEAFFGPAEILALARASGFREARHVPVEELDRRYFRGRTDGVRPSRGEELMLAST' A
#
# COMPACT_ATOMS: atom_id res chain seq x y z
N MET A 1 23.72 -5.72 -8.65
CA MET A 1 23.14 -4.99 -7.49
C MET A 1 22.01 -5.85 -6.94
N PRO A 2 21.99 -6.23 -5.66
CA PRO A 2 20.91 -7.05 -5.13
C PRO A 2 19.62 -6.23 -5.26
N GLY A 3 18.74 -6.66 -6.17
CA GLY A 3 17.51 -5.94 -6.49
C GLY A 3 16.59 -5.96 -5.29
N THR A 4 16.27 -4.79 -4.75
CA THR A 4 15.26 -4.61 -3.71
C THR A 4 13.98 -5.30 -4.15
N ARG A 5 13.61 -6.37 -3.46
CA ARG A 5 12.41 -7.15 -3.77
C ARG A 5 11.25 -6.47 -3.06
N TYR A 6 10.43 -5.75 -3.83
CA TYR A 6 9.21 -5.13 -3.34
C TYR A 6 8.08 -6.15 -3.32
N HIS A 7 7.54 -6.42 -2.14
CA HIS A 7 6.32 -7.19 -1.98
C HIS A 7 5.14 -6.22 -1.91
N PHE A 8 4.27 -6.29 -2.93
CA PHE A 8 3.05 -5.51 -3.00
C PHE A 8 1.90 -6.33 -2.42
N LEU A 9 1.36 -5.87 -1.30
CA LEU A 9 0.15 -6.45 -0.71
C LEU A 9 -0.98 -5.45 -0.89
N ARG A 10 -1.94 -5.80 -1.75
CA ARG A 10 -3.23 -5.11 -1.84
C ARG A 10 -4.06 -5.61 -0.68
N ALA A 11 -4.25 -4.78 0.33
CA ALA A 11 -5.06 -5.11 1.49
C ALA A 11 -6.14 -4.01 1.66
N PHE A 12 -7.01 -4.19 2.65
CA PHE A 12 -7.99 -3.23 3.18
C PHE A 12 -9.44 -3.32 2.68
N LYS A 13 -9.75 -3.82 1.48
CA LYS A 13 -11.16 -4.10 1.15
C LYS A 13 -11.67 -5.44 1.71
N GLU A 14 -10.80 -6.44 1.80
CA GLU A 14 -11.15 -7.83 2.18
C GLU A 14 -10.44 -8.30 3.46
N ALA A 15 -9.53 -7.49 4.01
CA ALA A 15 -8.79 -7.79 5.22
C ALA A 15 -9.36 -7.00 6.41
N PHE A 16 -9.67 -7.66 7.51
CA PHE A 16 -10.18 -7.06 8.76
C PHE A 16 -9.14 -6.23 9.54
N PHE A 17 -8.00 -5.93 8.94
CA PHE A 17 -6.90 -5.24 9.61
C PHE A 17 -6.82 -3.79 9.14
N GLY A 18 -6.76 -2.86 10.10
CA GLY A 18 -6.42 -1.48 9.84
C GLY A 18 -4.94 -1.31 9.46
N PRO A 19 -4.55 -0.12 8.97
CA PRO A 19 -3.19 0.14 8.50
C PRO A 19 -2.09 -0.15 9.52
N ALA A 20 -2.32 0.20 10.80
CA ALA A 20 -1.34 -0.04 11.85
C ALA A 20 -1.13 -1.54 12.13
N GLU A 21 -2.21 -2.33 12.10
CA GLU A 21 -2.19 -3.76 12.39
C GLU A 21 -1.46 -4.53 11.30
N ILE A 22 -1.70 -4.21 10.03
CA ILE A 22 -1.03 -4.88 8.92
C ILE A 22 0.47 -4.53 8.86
N LEU A 23 0.84 -3.31 9.26
CA LEU A 23 2.25 -2.92 9.39
C LEU A 23 2.95 -3.65 10.53
N ALA A 24 2.27 -3.85 11.66
CA ALA A 24 2.79 -4.64 12.77
C ALA A 24 2.99 -6.10 12.35
N LEU A 25 2.03 -6.68 11.62
CA LEU A 25 2.13 -8.04 11.10
C LEU A 25 3.29 -8.19 10.10
N ALA A 26 3.47 -7.22 9.21
CA ALA A 26 4.58 -7.22 8.25
C ALA A 26 5.95 -7.22 8.97
N ARG A 27 6.12 -6.37 9.98
CA ARG A 27 7.34 -6.34 10.79
C ARG A 27 7.56 -7.65 11.56
N ALA A 28 6.51 -8.20 12.16
CA ALA A 28 6.57 -9.49 12.85
C ALA A 28 6.93 -10.65 11.90
N SER A 29 6.58 -10.52 10.61
CA SER A 29 6.90 -11.50 9.56
C SER A 29 8.31 -11.34 8.98
N GLY A 30 9.11 -10.39 9.46
CA GLY A 30 10.51 -10.20 9.07
C GLY A 30 10.75 -9.16 7.97
N PHE A 31 9.74 -8.41 7.53
CA PHE A 31 9.95 -7.27 6.64
C PHE A 31 10.53 -6.09 7.43
N ARG A 32 11.78 -5.71 7.13
CA ARG A 32 12.46 -4.59 7.82
C ARG A 32 11.83 -3.25 7.48
N GLU A 33 11.40 -3.10 6.24
CA GLU A 33 10.74 -1.91 5.76
C GLU A 33 9.29 -2.24 5.45
N ALA A 34 8.36 -1.58 6.14
CA ALA A 34 6.93 -1.70 5.88
C ALA A 34 6.30 -0.31 5.95
N ARG A 35 5.58 0.10 4.90
CA ARG A 35 4.88 1.40 4.85
C ARG A 35 3.49 1.28 4.26
N HIS A 36 2.57 2.05 4.84
CA HIS A 36 1.23 2.25 4.33
C HIS A 36 1.25 3.39 3.30
N VAL A 37 0.59 3.17 2.16
CA VAL A 37 0.40 4.17 1.11
C VAL A 37 -1.11 4.45 1.03
N PRO A 38 -1.54 5.62 1.51
CA PRO A 38 -2.96 5.96 1.55
C PRO A 38 -3.48 6.30 0.16
N VAL A 39 -4.81 6.27 0.00
CA VAL A 39 -5.48 6.51 -1.28
C VAL A 39 -5.16 7.89 -1.86
N GLU A 40 -4.95 8.91 -1.02
CA GLU A 40 -4.58 10.26 -1.45
C GLU A 40 -3.18 10.30 -2.07
N GLU A 41 -2.26 9.46 -1.59
CA GLU A 41 -0.92 9.34 -2.19
C GLU A 41 -1.00 8.64 -3.56
N LEU A 42 -1.87 7.63 -3.69
CA LEU A 42 -2.10 6.94 -4.96
C LEU A 42 -2.78 7.87 -5.98
N ASP A 43 -3.80 8.60 -5.56
CA ASP A 43 -4.51 9.57 -6.39
C ASP A 43 -3.53 10.62 -6.92
N ARG A 44 -2.72 11.20 -6.02
CA ARG A 44 -1.70 12.20 -6.38
C ARG A 44 -0.66 11.67 -7.36
N ARG A 45 -0.21 10.42 -7.21
CA ARG A 45 0.88 9.85 -8.03
C ARG A 45 0.41 9.32 -9.37
N TYR A 46 -0.76 8.69 -9.44
CA TYR A 46 -1.16 7.89 -10.60
C TYR A 46 -2.45 8.39 -11.28
N PHE A 47 -3.27 9.18 -10.60
CA PHE A 47 -4.57 9.62 -11.12
C PHE A 47 -4.69 11.14 -11.28
N ARG A 48 -3.72 11.90 -10.77
CA ARG A 48 -3.65 13.35 -10.93
C ARG A 48 -3.67 13.73 -12.42
N GLY A 49 -4.57 14.64 -12.77
CA GLY A 49 -4.70 15.18 -14.13
C GLY A 49 -5.58 14.35 -15.06
N ARG A 50 -6.15 13.23 -14.59
CA ARG A 50 -7.15 12.49 -15.36
C ARG A 50 -8.45 13.28 -15.48
N THR A 51 -8.89 13.48 -16.71
CA THR A 51 -10.14 14.17 -17.08
C THR A 51 -11.33 13.21 -17.21
N ASP A 52 -11.07 11.90 -17.22
CA ASP A 52 -12.09 10.84 -17.35
C ASP A 52 -12.82 10.48 -16.04
N GLY A 53 -12.55 11.20 -14.96
CA GLY A 53 -13.20 11.00 -13.66
C GLY A 53 -12.79 9.74 -12.90
N VAL A 54 -11.89 8.90 -13.46
CA VAL A 54 -11.41 7.70 -12.77
C VAL A 54 -10.54 8.11 -11.60
N ARG A 55 -10.87 7.57 -10.42
CA ARG A 55 -10.17 7.79 -9.14
C ARG A 55 -10.06 6.47 -8.39
N PRO A 56 -9.00 6.27 -7.58
CA PRO A 56 -8.91 5.09 -6.74
C PRO A 56 -10.03 5.14 -5.69
N SER A 57 -10.63 3.99 -5.40
CA SER A 57 -11.66 3.89 -4.37
C SER A 57 -11.03 4.00 -2.97
N ARG A 58 -11.78 4.53 -1.99
CA ARG A 58 -11.27 4.74 -0.62
C ARG A 58 -10.76 3.46 0.07
N GLY A 59 -11.15 2.27 -0.40
CA GLY A 59 -10.66 0.99 0.11
C GLY A 59 -9.43 0.44 -0.62
N GLU A 60 -8.88 1.16 -1.60
CA GLU A 60 -7.69 0.76 -2.37
C GLU A 60 -6.43 1.40 -1.80
N GLU A 61 -6.18 1.18 -0.52
CA GLU A 61 -4.91 1.51 0.11
C GLU A 61 -3.88 0.40 -0.17
N LEU A 62 -2.59 0.74 -0.17
CA LEU A 62 -1.52 -0.24 -0.42
C LEU A 62 -0.59 -0.36 0.78
N MET A 63 -0.08 -1.56 1.02
CA MET A 63 1.06 -1.78 1.91
C MET A 63 2.25 -2.24 1.09
N LEU A 64 3.39 -1.58 1.31
CA LEU A 64 4.66 -1.90 0.68
C LEU A 64 5.59 -2.47 1.74
N ALA A 65 6.14 -3.65 1.45
CA ALA A 65 7.12 -4.29 2.32
C ALA A 65 8.38 -4.70 1.55
N SER A 66 9.55 -4.44 2.15
CA SER A 66 10.87 -4.84 1.66
C SER A 66 11.70 -5.49 2.77
N THR A 67 12.60 -6.38 2.36
CA THR A 67 13.54 -7.13 3.22
C THR A 67 14.91 -6.48 3.28
#